data_AF-A0A3D0LGJ9-F1
#
_entry.id   AF-A0A3D0LGJ9-F1
#
_cell.length_a   1.000
_cell.length_b   1.000
_cell.length_c   1.000
_cell.angle_alpha   90.00
_cell.angle_beta   90.00
_cell.angle_gamma   90.00
#
_symmetry.space_group_name_H-M   'P 1'
#
loop_
_entity.id
_entity.type
_entity.pdbx_description
1 polymer ?
#
loop_
_entity_poly.entity_id
_entity_poly.type
_entity_poly.pdbx_seq_one_letter_code
_entity_poly.pdbx_strand_id
1 'polypeptide(L)'
;MSKNKKHKEKKEKKEVYILLTKTRTVPSRVIHFFKRMPYVHVSIALDENLYELYSFARKTVHNPFNCGFIDEDINSGIFGRDTETKCQVLRLRVTEDQYRDIEKAIEIFKADREKYKYNYLGVLSIYFHLGFERKYKYFCSQFVDKVLQMGGVDLFDKKPSKVIPDDFRNCDKLEKTFEGKLQSYRDFVNESVI
;
A
#
# COMPACT_ATOMS: atom_id res chain seq x y z
N MET A 1 -43.61 -31.91 -4.23
CA MET A 1 -43.34 -30.76 -3.35
C MET A 1 -41.83 -30.59 -3.19
N SER A 2 -41.39 -29.34 -3.18
CA SER A 2 -40.11 -28.83 -3.67
C SER A 2 -38.84 -29.34 -2.98
N LYS A 3 -37.83 -29.73 -3.78
CA LYS A 3 -36.43 -29.83 -3.38
C LYS A 3 -35.85 -28.43 -3.24
N ASN A 4 -35.62 -27.97 -2.02
CA ASN A 4 -34.96 -26.70 -1.73
C ASN A 4 -33.45 -26.86 -1.99
N LYS A 5 -33.00 -26.55 -3.21
CA LYS A 5 -31.57 -26.42 -3.53
C LYS A 5 -31.05 -25.16 -2.84
N LYS A 6 -30.36 -25.32 -1.70
CA LYS A 6 -29.46 -24.30 -1.16
C LYS A 6 -28.37 -24.04 -2.22
N HIS A 7 -28.52 -22.96 -3.00
CA HIS A 7 -27.41 -22.39 -3.74
C HIS A 7 -26.37 -21.95 -2.71
N LYS A 8 -25.31 -22.73 -2.58
CA LYS A 8 -24.10 -22.30 -1.87
C LYS A 8 -23.38 -21.39 -2.86
N GLU A 9 -23.71 -20.10 -2.87
CA GLU A 9 -22.95 -19.10 -3.61
C GLU A 9 -21.48 -19.24 -3.22
N LYS A 10 -20.68 -19.66 -4.19
CA LYS A 10 -19.24 -19.74 -4.05
C LYS A 10 -18.78 -18.27 -4.06
N LYS A 11 -18.66 -17.64 -2.88
CA LYS A 11 -18.11 -16.27 -2.79
C LYS A 11 -16.77 -16.26 -3.52
N GLU A 12 -16.73 -15.61 -4.68
CA GLU A 12 -15.49 -15.41 -5.42
C GLU A 12 -14.54 -14.62 -4.52
N LYS A 13 -13.32 -15.12 -4.40
CA LYS A 13 -12.26 -14.43 -3.66
C LYS A 13 -11.61 -13.47 -4.64
N LYS A 14 -11.52 -12.21 -4.24
CA LYS A 14 -10.75 -11.18 -4.94
C LYS A 14 -9.41 -11.00 -4.26
N GLU A 15 -8.47 -10.43 -4.97
CA GLU A 15 -7.10 -10.25 -4.50
C GLU A 15 -6.75 -8.77 -4.54
N VAL A 16 -6.10 -8.30 -3.49
CA VAL A 16 -5.56 -6.94 -3.35
C VAL A 16 -4.07 -7.09 -3.09
N TYR A 17 -3.27 -6.20 -3.68
CA TYR A 17 -1.82 -6.29 -3.65
C TYR A 17 -1.24 -5.14 -2.86
N ILE A 18 -0.28 -5.45 -2.00
CA ILE A 18 0.44 -4.48 -1.19
C ILE A 18 1.90 -4.51 -1.64
N LEU A 19 2.39 -3.38 -2.12
CA LEU A 19 3.74 -3.22 -2.61
C LEU A 19 4.60 -2.54 -1.54
N LEU A 20 5.61 -3.24 -1.04
CA LEU A 20 6.65 -2.67 -0.21
C LEU A 20 7.84 -2.28 -1.09
N THR A 21 8.34 -1.05 -0.97
CA THR A 21 9.51 -0.59 -1.75
C THR A 21 10.60 0.04 -0.91
N LYS A 22 11.83 -0.07 -1.42
CA LYS A 22 13.01 0.66 -0.97
C LYS A 22 13.72 1.25 -2.18
N THR A 23 13.49 2.55 -2.38
CA THR A 23 14.21 3.36 -3.36
C THR A 23 15.53 3.85 -2.79
N ARG A 24 16.48 4.25 -3.63
CA ARG A 24 17.75 4.89 -3.25
C ARG A 24 17.58 6.39 -2.97
N THR A 25 16.50 7.01 -3.47
CA THR A 25 16.25 8.46 -3.38
C THR A 25 15.48 8.90 -2.12
N VAL A 26 15.64 8.17 -1.01
CA VAL A 26 14.93 8.41 0.25
C VAL A 26 15.27 9.80 0.81
N PRO A 27 14.26 10.63 1.18
CA PRO A 27 14.50 11.97 1.74
C PRO A 27 15.39 11.93 2.98
N SER A 28 16.29 12.91 3.08
CA SER A 28 17.35 12.94 4.09
C SER A 28 16.90 12.99 5.55
N ARG A 29 15.64 13.34 5.82
CA ARG A 29 15.04 13.36 7.16
C ARG A 29 14.40 12.03 7.58
N VAL A 30 14.12 11.13 6.63
CA VAL A 30 13.66 9.75 6.88
C VAL A 30 14.87 8.82 7.09
N ILE A 31 16.09 9.30 6.79
CA ILE A 31 17.34 8.54 6.71
C ILE A 31 17.73 7.78 7.98
N HIS A 32 17.55 8.32 9.19
CA HIS A 32 18.30 7.74 10.31
C HIS A 32 17.72 6.42 10.83
N PHE A 33 16.39 6.28 10.82
CA PHE A 33 15.71 5.10 11.37
C PHE A 33 15.32 4.08 10.28
N PHE A 34 14.69 4.54 9.20
CA PHE A 34 14.22 3.67 8.13
C PHE A 34 15.35 3.08 7.26
N LYS A 35 16.58 3.59 7.35
CA LYS A 35 17.73 3.00 6.62
C LYS A 35 17.94 1.52 6.94
N ARG A 36 17.69 1.12 8.20
CA ARG A 36 17.86 -0.26 8.68
C ARG A 36 16.71 -1.18 8.29
N MET A 37 15.57 -0.63 7.86
CA MET A 37 14.44 -1.43 7.42
C MET A 37 14.64 -1.91 5.98
N PRO A 38 14.20 -3.14 5.64
CA PRO A 38 14.32 -3.67 4.28
C PRO A 38 13.45 -2.91 3.29
N TYR A 39 12.33 -2.34 3.75
CA TYR A 39 11.40 -1.54 2.97
C TYR A 39 10.96 -0.30 3.77
N VAL A 40 10.73 0.82 3.07
CA VAL A 40 10.47 2.14 3.69
C VAL A 40 9.22 2.83 3.16
N HIS A 41 8.58 2.24 2.15
CA HIS A 41 7.36 2.73 1.53
C HIS A 41 6.39 1.58 1.29
N VAL A 42 5.09 1.88 1.33
CA VAL A 42 3.98 0.93 1.17
C VAL A 42 2.96 1.53 0.21
N SER A 43 2.50 0.76 -0.77
CA SER A 43 1.42 1.14 -1.68
C SER A 43 0.41 0.00 -1.79
N ILE A 44 -0.82 0.30 -2.22
CA ILE A 44 -1.89 -0.68 -2.46
C ILE A 44 -2.30 -0.65 -3.93
N ALA A 45 -2.56 -1.82 -4.52
CA ALA A 45 -3.07 -1.99 -5.87
C ALA A 45 -4.25 -2.97 -5.88
N LEU A 46 -5.14 -2.80 -6.85
CA LEU A 46 -6.34 -3.61 -7.02
C LEU A 46 -6.18 -4.68 -8.12
N ASP A 47 -5.00 -4.74 -8.75
CA ASP A 47 -4.66 -5.67 -9.82
C ASP A 47 -3.27 -6.28 -9.61
N GLU A 48 -3.05 -7.49 -10.14
CA GLU A 48 -1.79 -8.22 -10.00
C GLU A 48 -0.63 -7.56 -10.77
N ASN A 49 -0.89 -6.84 -11.85
CA ASN A 49 0.16 -6.24 -12.67
C ASN A 49 0.68 -4.91 -12.10
N LEU A 50 0.07 -4.44 -11.00
CA LEU A 50 0.36 -3.17 -10.34
C LEU A 50 0.32 -2.02 -11.36
N TYR A 51 -0.73 -1.98 -12.20
CA TYR A 51 -0.91 -0.87 -13.15
C TYR A 51 -1.19 0.44 -12.42
N GLU A 52 -1.97 0.38 -11.36
CA GLU A 52 -2.27 1.53 -10.52
C GLU A 52 -1.94 1.24 -9.06
N LEU A 53 -0.98 1.99 -8.53
CA LEU A 53 -0.58 1.97 -7.13
C LEU A 53 -1.08 3.22 -6.44
N TYR A 54 -1.69 3.04 -5.27
CA TYR A 54 -2.19 4.13 -4.45
C TYR A 54 -1.36 4.25 -3.18
N SER A 55 -0.89 5.45 -2.88
CA SER A 55 -0.15 5.72 -1.65
C SER A 55 -0.12 7.19 -1.27
N PHE A 56 0.55 7.50 -0.16
CA PHE A 56 0.98 8.84 0.21
C PHE A 56 2.50 8.96 0.06
N ALA A 57 2.94 9.71 -0.95
CA ALA A 57 4.35 10.03 -1.15
C ALA A 57 4.53 11.44 -1.78
N ARG A 58 5.71 11.70 -2.33
CA ARG A 58 6.02 12.95 -3.03
C ARG A 58 5.21 13.04 -4.33
N LYS A 59 4.47 14.13 -4.54
CA LYS A 59 3.78 14.42 -5.81
C LYS A 59 4.75 14.73 -6.95
N THR A 60 5.95 15.26 -6.64
CA THR A 60 6.98 15.53 -7.64
C THR A 60 8.37 15.12 -7.15
N VAL A 61 9.22 14.67 -8.08
CA VAL A 61 10.58 14.18 -7.76
C VAL A 61 11.48 15.31 -7.22
N HIS A 62 11.30 16.54 -7.72
CA HIS A 62 12.17 17.68 -7.44
C HIS A 62 11.78 18.46 -6.17
N ASN A 63 10.56 18.28 -5.64
CA ASN A 63 10.14 18.99 -4.43
C ASN A 63 9.84 18.02 -3.27
N PRO A 64 10.75 17.86 -2.29
CA PRO A 64 10.54 16.95 -1.16
C PRO A 64 9.45 17.39 -0.17
N PHE A 65 8.93 18.62 -0.29
CA PHE A 65 7.90 19.18 0.57
C PHE A 65 6.48 19.08 -0.01
N ASN A 66 6.34 18.73 -1.29
CA ASN A 66 5.05 18.51 -1.91
C ASN A 66 4.65 17.03 -1.84
N CYS A 67 4.16 16.59 -0.68
CA CYS A 67 3.68 15.23 -0.47
C CYS A 67 2.18 15.19 -0.20
N GLY A 68 1.50 14.16 -0.70
CA GLY A 68 0.07 13.93 -0.56
C GLY A 68 -0.34 12.58 -1.13
N PHE A 69 -1.63 12.41 -1.37
CA PHE A 69 -2.14 11.23 -2.05
C PHE A 69 -1.68 11.21 -3.51
N ILE A 70 -1.21 10.05 -3.97
CA ILE A 70 -0.70 9.83 -5.31
C ILE A 70 -1.19 8.49 -5.87
N ASP A 71 -1.38 8.51 -7.18
CA ASP A 71 -1.49 7.39 -8.09
C ASP A 71 -0.13 7.22 -8.80
N GLU A 72 0.48 6.04 -8.67
CA GLU A 72 1.80 5.73 -9.22
C GLU A 72 1.70 4.50 -10.13
N ASP A 73 2.57 4.46 -11.14
CA ASP A 73 2.82 3.26 -11.94
C ASP A 73 4.30 2.85 -11.76
N ILE A 74 4.57 1.56 -11.66
CA ILE A 74 5.92 1.02 -11.38
C ILE A 74 6.96 1.35 -12.45
N ASN A 75 6.55 1.72 -13.68
CA ASN A 75 7.43 2.10 -14.78
C ASN A 75 7.57 3.64 -14.92
N SER A 76 6.91 4.43 -14.09
CA SER A 76 6.90 5.89 -14.18
C SER A 76 7.40 6.57 -12.90
N GLY A 77 7.52 7.91 -12.93
CA GLY A 77 7.84 8.69 -11.74
C GLY A 77 9.19 8.32 -11.09
N ILE A 78 9.18 8.09 -9.76
CA ILE A 78 10.38 7.71 -9.00
C ILE A 78 10.80 6.27 -9.35
N PHE A 79 9.83 5.36 -9.52
CA PHE A 79 10.11 3.95 -9.78
C PHE A 79 10.76 3.74 -11.15
N GLY A 80 10.27 4.40 -12.20
CA GLY A 80 10.88 4.36 -13.53
C GLY A 80 12.29 4.99 -13.60
N ARG A 81 12.62 5.92 -12.68
CA ARG A 81 13.96 6.54 -12.61
C ARG A 81 14.96 5.72 -11.80
N ASP A 82 14.48 4.95 -10.82
CA ASP A 82 15.32 4.17 -9.91
C ASP A 82 15.19 2.67 -10.21
N THR A 83 15.94 2.23 -11.23
CA THR A 83 16.02 0.84 -11.73
C THR A 83 16.49 -0.15 -10.66
N GLU A 84 17.05 0.35 -9.57
CA GLU A 84 17.57 -0.45 -8.46
C GLU A 84 16.63 -0.49 -7.26
N THR A 85 15.38 -0.04 -7.44
CA THR A 85 14.32 -0.14 -6.43
C THR A 85 14.09 -1.61 -6.09
N LYS A 86 14.33 -1.95 -4.83
CA LYS A 86 13.96 -3.27 -4.27
C LYS A 86 12.51 -3.24 -3.85
N CYS A 87 11.79 -4.32 -4.11
CA CYS A 87 10.42 -4.47 -3.68
C CYS A 87 10.10 -5.87 -3.15
N GLN A 88 8.99 -5.92 -2.42
CA GLN A 88 8.28 -7.14 -2.07
C GLN A 88 6.80 -6.92 -2.35
N VAL A 89 6.18 -7.87 -3.05
CA VAL A 89 4.75 -7.86 -3.35
C VAL A 89 4.06 -8.86 -2.44
N LEU A 90 3.06 -8.36 -1.74
CA LEU A 90 2.25 -9.12 -0.81
C LEU A 90 0.82 -9.17 -1.36
N ARG A 91 0.23 -10.36 -1.35
CA ARG A 91 -1.14 -10.62 -1.78
C ARG A 91 -2.04 -10.81 -0.57
N LEU A 92 -3.17 -10.13 -0.59
CA LEU A 92 -4.26 -10.30 0.36
C LEU A 92 -5.50 -10.83 -0.37
N ARG A 93 -6.02 -11.97 0.08
CA ARG A 93 -7.31 -12.48 -0.40
C ARG A 93 -8.44 -11.88 0.42
N VAL A 94 -9.41 -11.28 -0.26
CA VAL A 94 -10.57 -10.63 0.32
C VAL A 94 -11.86 -11.17 -0.29
N THR A 95 -12.98 -10.93 0.37
CA THR A 95 -14.30 -11.17 -0.23
C THR A 95 -14.63 -10.10 -1.26
N GLU A 96 -15.55 -10.39 -2.18
CA GLU A 96 -16.06 -9.41 -3.15
C GLU A 96 -16.55 -8.11 -2.49
N ASP A 97 -17.27 -8.23 -1.37
CA ASP A 97 -17.79 -7.07 -0.63
C ASP A 97 -16.65 -6.21 -0.09
N GLN A 98 -15.64 -6.85 0.53
CA GLN A 98 -14.45 -6.16 1.02
C GLN A 98 -13.66 -5.50 -0.11
N TYR A 99 -13.49 -6.18 -1.25
CA TYR A 99 -12.82 -5.61 -2.42
C TYR A 99 -13.51 -4.33 -2.91
N ARG A 100 -14.83 -4.38 -3.07
CA ARG A 100 -15.64 -3.23 -3.48
C ARG A 100 -15.55 -2.07 -2.47
N ASP A 101 -15.50 -2.37 -1.19
CA ASP A 101 -15.40 -1.33 -0.16
C ASP A 101 -13.97 -0.75 -0.06
N ILE A 102 -12.93 -1.54 -0.32
CA ILE A 102 -11.55 -1.06 -0.50
C ILE A 102 -11.47 -0.12 -1.72
N GLU A 103 -12.06 -0.52 -2.85
CA GLU A 103 -12.10 0.30 -4.07
C GLU A 103 -12.80 1.65 -3.81
N LYS A 104 -13.98 1.63 -3.20
CA LYS A 104 -14.68 2.87 -2.79
C LYS A 104 -13.85 3.71 -1.83
N ALA A 105 -13.14 3.09 -0.89
CA ALA A 105 -12.28 3.81 0.03
C ALA A 105 -11.18 4.56 -0.73
N ILE A 106 -10.51 3.91 -1.69
CA ILE A 106 -9.52 4.53 -2.57
C ILE A 106 -10.13 5.69 -3.37
N GLU A 107 -11.33 5.51 -3.93
CA GLU A 107 -12.02 6.57 -4.68
C GLU A 107 -12.34 7.81 -3.82
N ILE A 108 -12.66 7.64 -2.53
CA ILE A 108 -12.81 8.78 -1.60
C ILE A 108 -11.50 9.57 -1.49
N PHE A 109 -10.34 8.90 -1.47
CA PHE A 109 -9.05 9.57 -1.45
C PHE A 109 -8.70 10.24 -2.79
N LYS A 110 -9.08 9.61 -3.92
CA LYS A 110 -8.90 10.18 -5.27
C LYS A 110 -9.73 11.43 -5.48
N ALA A 111 -11.02 11.41 -5.12
CA ALA A 111 -11.93 12.54 -5.29
C ALA A 111 -11.47 13.77 -4.49
N ASP A 112 -10.96 13.56 -3.28
CA ASP A 112 -10.51 14.63 -2.37
C ASP A 112 -8.98 14.83 -2.41
N ARG A 113 -8.27 14.45 -3.49
CA ARG A 113 -6.79 14.37 -3.53
C ARG A 113 -6.05 15.64 -3.09
N GLU A 114 -6.60 16.83 -3.37
CA GLU A 114 -5.98 18.12 -3.01
C GLU A 114 -6.18 18.52 -1.54
N LYS A 115 -7.13 17.88 -0.87
CA LYS A 115 -7.41 18.07 0.56
C LYS A 115 -6.42 17.30 1.43
N TYR A 116 -5.94 16.16 0.96
CA TYR A 116 -5.04 15.28 1.69
C TYR A 116 -3.58 15.71 1.57
N LYS A 117 -2.94 15.91 2.73
CA LYS A 117 -1.52 16.30 2.83
C LYS A 117 -0.72 15.21 3.52
N TYR A 118 0.60 15.22 3.37
CA TYR A 118 1.43 14.24 4.06
C TYR A 118 1.59 14.54 5.57
N ASN A 119 1.55 13.49 6.40
CA ASN A 119 1.73 13.61 7.85
C ASN A 119 3.20 13.53 8.27
N TYR A 120 3.99 14.56 7.93
CA TYR A 120 5.40 14.63 8.32
C TYR A 120 5.64 14.51 9.83
N LEU A 121 4.75 15.11 10.64
CA LEU A 121 4.79 15.00 12.09
C LEU A 121 4.38 13.60 12.58
N GLY A 122 3.47 12.93 11.86
CA GLY A 122 3.10 11.53 12.08
C GLY A 122 4.31 10.61 11.94
N VAL A 123 5.08 10.74 10.85
CA VAL A 123 6.32 9.97 10.65
C VAL A 123 7.33 10.19 11.78
N LEU A 124 7.47 11.44 12.25
CA LEU A 124 8.33 11.74 13.41
C LEU A 124 7.73 11.23 14.74
N SER A 125 6.42 11.09 14.86
CA SER A 125 5.76 10.58 16.06
C SER A 125 5.80 9.06 16.20
N ILE A 126 5.92 8.32 15.08
CA ILE A 126 6.20 6.87 15.09
C ILE A 126 7.51 6.62 15.86
N TYR A 127 8.52 7.48 15.65
CA TYR A 127 9.80 7.41 16.35
C TYR A 127 9.65 7.54 17.88
N PHE A 128 8.65 8.28 18.36
CA PHE A 128 8.36 8.40 19.80
C PHE A 128 7.25 7.44 20.28
N HIS A 129 6.77 6.52 19.43
CA HIS A 129 5.61 5.63 19.70
C HIS A 129 4.29 6.35 20.06
N LEU A 130 4.20 7.66 19.80
CA LEU A 130 3.08 8.51 20.21
C LEU A 130 1.86 8.35 19.30
N GLY A 131 2.04 7.96 18.04
CA GLY A 131 0.94 7.69 17.09
C GLY A 131 0.08 8.93 16.82
N PHE A 132 0.68 9.98 16.28
CA PHE A 132 0.04 11.29 16.13
C PHE A 132 -0.83 11.37 14.87
N GLU A 133 -2.15 11.41 15.05
CA GLU A 133 -3.13 11.54 13.97
C GLU A 133 -3.49 13.01 13.72
N ARG A 134 -3.57 13.40 12.44
CA ARG A 134 -4.18 14.66 12.03
C ARG A 134 -5.18 14.39 10.92
N LYS A 135 -6.35 15.03 11.02
CA LYS A 135 -7.36 15.00 9.96
C LYS A 135 -6.72 15.42 8.64
N TYR A 136 -6.97 14.62 7.59
CA TYR A 136 -6.43 14.81 6.24
C TYR A 136 -4.90 14.71 6.11
N LYS A 137 -4.21 14.14 7.11
CA LYS A 137 -2.77 13.86 6.99
C LYS A 137 -2.47 12.39 7.21
N TYR A 138 -1.89 11.78 6.18
CA TYR A 138 -1.49 10.36 6.20
C TYR A 138 -0.04 10.20 5.74
N PHE A 139 0.60 9.13 6.19
CA PHE A 139 1.81 8.57 5.59
C PHE A 139 1.48 7.20 4.98
N CYS A 140 2.36 6.68 4.12
CA CYS A 140 2.10 5.51 3.27
C CYS A 140 1.48 4.30 4.00
N SER A 141 2.10 3.78 5.07
CA SER A 141 1.58 2.63 5.81
C SER A 141 0.27 2.93 6.56
N GLN A 142 0.11 4.14 7.12
CA GLN A 142 -1.16 4.57 7.74
C GLN A 142 -2.30 4.62 6.72
N PHE A 143 -2.02 5.10 5.51
CA PHE A 143 -3.02 5.16 4.43
C PHE A 143 -3.46 3.75 4.02
N VAL A 144 -2.51 2.85 3.73
CA VAL A 144 -2.83 1.48 3.31
C VAL A 144 -3.65 0.76 4.39
N ASP A 145 -3.23 0.82 5.65
CA ASP A 145 -4.00 0.23 6.74
C ASP A 145 -5.39 0.88 6.89
N LYS A 146 -5.50 2.21 6.74
CA LYS A 146 -6.79 2.90 6.83
C LYS A 146 -7.75 2.48 5.72
N VAL A 147 -7.27 2.32 4.49
CA VAL A 147 -8.08 1.85 3.35
C VAL A 147 -8.56 0.42 3.59
N LEU A 148 -7.68 -0.46 4.07
CA LEU A 148 -8.05 -1.84 4.41
C LEU A 148 -9.12 -1.89 5.51
N GLN A 149 -8.96 -1.11 6.58
CA GLN A 149 -9.96 -1.02 7.65
C GLN A 149 -11.31 -0.48 7.15
N MET A 150 -11.30 0.53 6.25
CA MET A 150 -12.53 1.03 5.63
C MET A 150 -13.22 -0.01 4.76
N GLY A 151 -12.45 -0.94 4.18
CA GLY A 151 -12.95 -2.11 3.47
C GLY A 151 -13.30 -3.31 4.36
N GLY A 152 -13.31 -3.16 5.69
CA GLY A 152 -13.62 -4.24 6.62
C GLY A 152 -12.51 -5.30 6.74
N VAL A 153 -11.25 -4.92 6.53
CA VAL A 153 -10.07 -5.78 6.70
C VAL A 153 -9.18 -5.22 7.81
N ASP A 154 -9.17 -5.92 8.95
CA ASP A 154 -8.27 -5.61 10.07
C ASP A 154 -7.04 -6.53 10.05
N LEU A 155 -5.89 -5.97 9.67
CA LEU A 155 -4.61 -6.69 9.64
C LEU A 155 -3.84 -6.61 10.95
N PHE A 156 -3.94 -5.48 11.67
CA PHE A 156 -3.10 -5.19 12.83
C PHE A 156 -3.94 -4.78 14.04
N ASP A 157 -3.56 -5.28 15.22
CA ASP A 157 -4.14 -4.85 16.49
C ASP A 157 -3.47 -3.55 16.98
N LYS A 158 -3.57 -2.49 16.17
CA LYS A 158 -3.10 -1.14 16.50
C LYS A 158 -3.74 -0.11 15.60
N LYS A 159 -3.68 1.15 16.05
CA LYS A 159 -4.15 2.29 15.24
C LYS A 159 -3.32 2.43 13.96
N PRO A 160 -3.93 2.84 12.82
CA PRO A 160 -3.22 3.07 11.57
C PRO A 160 -2.00 4.00 11.70
N SER A 161 -2.08 4.98 12.60
CA SER A 161 -0.99 5.93 12.89
C SER A 161 0.25 5.32 13.55
N LYS A 162 0.18 4.04 13.95
CA LYS A 162 1.29 3.28 14.51
C LYS A 162 1.76 2.14 13.60
N VAL A 163 1.13 1.97 12.44
CA VAL A 163 1.49 0.91 11.48
C VAL A 163 2.72 1.35 10.67
N ILE A 164 3.72 0.49 10.60
CA ILE A 164 4.97 0.69 9.86
C ILE A 164 5.07 -0.32 8.70
N PRO A 165 5.91 -0.06 7.68
CA PRO A 165 6.09 -1.00 6.56
C PRO A 165 6.44 -2.44 6.98
N ASP A 166 7.21 -2.61 8.06
CA ASP A 166 7.59 -3.94 8.54
C ASP A 166 6.42 -4.74 9.12
N ASP A 167 5.34 -4.07 9.56
CA ASP A 167 4.15 -4.77 10.02
C ASP A 167 3.50 -5.56 8.89
N PHE A 168 3.42 -4.95 7.69
CA PHE A 168 2.93 -5.64 6.50
C PHE A 168 3.85 -6.81 6.11
N ARG A 169 5.17 -6.61 6.15
CA ARG A 169 6.15 -7.65 5.83
C ARG A 169 6.01 -8.89 6.71
N ASN A 170 5.69 -8.71 7.98
CA ASN A 170 5.60 -9.79 8.97
C ASN A 170 4.14 -10.22 9.25
N CYS A 171 3.17 -9.83 8.41
CA CYS A 171 1.76 -10.18 8.62
C CYS A 171 1.42 -11.54 8.02
N ASP A 172 1.01 -12.50 8.85
CA ASP A 172 0.68 -13.88 8.40
C ASP A 172 -0.54 -13.95 7.47
N LYS A 173 -1.39 -12.92 7.46
CA LYS A 173 -2.55 -12.82 6.55
C LYS A 173 -2.14 -12.41 5.13
N LEU A 174 -0.88 -11.98 4.94
CA LEU A 174 -0.35 -11.52 3.67
C LEU A 174 0.59 -12.56 3.08
N GLU A 175 0.27 -13.00 1.86
CA GLU A 175 1.07 -13.97 1.14
C GLU A 175 2.12 -13.26 0.31
N LYS A 176 3.41 -13.57 0.51
CA LYS A 176 4.47 -13.03 -0.34
C LYS A 176 4.44 -13.69 -1.72
N THR A 177 4.13 -12.92 -2.77
CA THR A 177 4.11 -13.42 -4.16
C THR A 177 5.39 -13.12 -4.92
N PHE A 178 6.09 -12.03 -4.57
CA PHE A 178 7.34 -11.65 -5.23
C PHE A 178 8.28 -10.92 -4.27
N GLU A 179 9.59 -11.07 -4.49
CA GLU A 179 10.63 -10.28 -3.83
C GLU A 179 11.83 -10.14 -4.77
N GLY A 180 12.26 -8.90 -5.04
CA GLY A 180 13.31 -8.66 -6.03
C GLY A 180 13.43 -7.20 -6.45
N LYS A 181 13.90 -6.98 -7.68
CA LYS A 181 13.90 -5.65 -8.30
C LYS A 181 12.50 -5.34 -8.85
N LEU A 182 12.01 -4.13 -8.61
CA LEU A 182 10.67 -3.71 -9.04
C LEU A 182 10.48 -3.82 -10.56
N GLN A 183 11.51 -3.46 -11.34
CA GLN A 183 11.46 -3.53 -12.80
C GLN A 183 11.29 -4.96 -13.35
N SER A 184 11.64 -5.99 -12.56
CA SER A 184 11.52 -7.39 -12.96
C SER A 184 10.17 -8.00 -12.61
N TYR A 185 9.28 -7.24 -11.95
CA TYR A 185 8.04 -7.78 -11.42
C TYR A 185 7.04 -8.17 -12.52
N ARG A 186 6.82 -7.30 -13.51
CA ARG A 186 5.87 -7.60 -14.60
C ARG A 186 6.32 -8.78 -15.46
N ASP A 187 7.63 -8.92 -15.67
CA ASP A 187 8.19 -10.08 -16.36
C ASP A 187 7.90 -11.37 -15.57
N PHE A 188 8.12 -11.35 -14.24
CA PHE A 188 7.78 -12.47 -13.36
C PHE A 188 6.29 -12.84 -13.39
N VAL A 189 5.38 -11.86 -13.39
CA VAL A 189 3.94 -12.10 -13.48
C VAL A 189 3.60 -12.76 -14.81
N ASN A 190 4.14 -12.25 -15.93
CA ASN A 190 3.90 -12.80 -17.25
C ASN A 190 4.41 -14.24 -17.40
N GLU A 191 5.56 -14.56 -16.83
CA GLU A 191 6.12 -15.92 -16.81
C GLU A 191 5.31 -16.89 -15.96
N SER A 192 4.61 -16.40 -14.93
CA SER A 192 3.80 -17.23 -14.02
C SER A 192 2.42 -17.61 -14.57
N VAL A 193 2.00 -16.98 -15.68
CA VAL A 193 0.72 -17.20 -16.36
C VAL A 193 0.84 -18.22 -17.52
N ILE A 194 2.08 -18.56 -17.91
CA ILE A 194 2.41 -19.54 -18.96
C ILE A 194 2.64 -20.92 -18.32
#